data_AF-A0A7J3BPP7-F1
#
_entry.id   AF-A0A7J3BPP7-F1
#
_cell.length_a   1.000
_cell.length_b   1.000
_cell.length_c   1.000
_cell.angle_alpha   90.00
_cell.angle_beta   90.00
_cell.angle_gamma   90.00
#
_symmetry.space_group_name_H-M   'P 1'
#
loop_
_entity.id
_entity.type
_entity.pdbx_description
1 polymer ?
#
loop_
_entity_poly.entity_id
_entity_poly.type
_entity_poly.pdbx_seq_one_letter_code
_entity_poly.pdbx_strand_id
1 'polypeptide(L)' 'MEMKERAEKDVKKLKEIIAEFELLDLHEKYHDAYEWAKNYLKDAEHFFAKKDYFSSFGAANYAYGIIDGILIIEKKK' A
#
# COMPACT_ATOMS: atom_id res chain seq x y z
N MET A 1 13.39 13.33 -9.40
CA MET A 1 12.42 12.23 -9.54
C MET A 1 11.11 12.87 -9.91
N GLU A 2 10.57 12.56 -11.08
CA GLU A 2 9.27 13.07 -11.52
C GLU A 2 8.16 12.50 -10.62
N MET A 3 7.11 13.28 -10.33
CA MET A 3 6.02 12.83 -9.45
C MET A 3 5.32 11.57 -9.97
N LYS A 4 5.24 11.41 -11.29
CA LYS A 4 4.73 10.20 -11.93
C LYS A 4 5.55 8.97 -11.55
N GLU A 5 6.87 9.03 -11.73
CA GLU A 5 7.77 7.90 -11.42
C GLU A 5 7.72 7.54 -9.94
N ARG A 6 7.61 8.56 -9.07
CA ARG A 6 7.47 8.34 -7.63
C ARG A 6 6.18 7.62 -7.29
N ALA A 7 5.04 8.08 -7.82
CA ALA A 7 3.74 7.47 -7.58
C ALA A 7 3.69 6.02 -8.11
N GLU A 8 4.24 5.78 -9.30
CA GLU A 8 4.30 4.43 -9.88
C GLU A 8 5.09 3.47 -9.00
N LYS A 9 6.25 3.92 -8.49
CA LYS A 9 7.08 3.14 -7.58
C LYS A 9 6.36 2.81 -6.27
N ASP A 10 5.66 3.77 -5.67
CA ASP A 10 4.98 3.55 -4.40
C ASP A 10 3.72 2.68 -4.55
N VAL A 11 2.96 2.81 -5.64
CA VAL A 11 1.86 1.90 -5.97
C VAL A 11 2.38 0.47 -6.12
N LYS A 12 3.50 0.29 -6.83
CA LYS A 12 4.13 -1.03 -6.97
C LYS A 12 4.57 -1.58 -5.62
N LYS A 13 5.21 -0.76 -4.78
CA LYS A 13 5.65 -1.17 -3.44
C LYS A 13 4.47 -1.56 -2.54
N LEU A 14 3.35 -0.86 -2.64
CA LEU A 14 2.13 -1.21 -1.92
C LEU A 14 1.58 -2.57 -2.36
N LYS A 15 1.61 -2.88 -3.66
CA LYS A 15 1.22 -4.23 -4.14
C LYS A 15 2.09 -5.32 -3.57
N GLU A 16 3.41 -5.10 -3.57
CA GLU A 16 4.39 -6.05 -3.05
C GLU A 16 4.18 -6.32 -1.55
N ILE A 17 4.01 -5.27 -0.74
CA ILE A 17 3.83 -5.46 0.71
C ILE A 17 2.47 -6.07 1.06
N ILE A 18 1.40 -5.81 0.30
CA ILE A 18 0.11 -6.48 0.50
C ILE A 18 0.24 -7.97 0.20
N ALA A 19 0.92 -8.34 -0.89
CA ALA A 19 1.16 -9.74 -1.22
C ALA A 19 2.03 -10.44 -0.17
N GLU A 20 3.06 -9.76 0.35
CA GLU A 20 3.85 -10.27 1.48
C GLU A 20 2.99 -10.48 2.74
N PHE A 21 2.09 -9.54 3.04
CA PHE A 21 1.16 -9.64 4.16
C PHE A 21 0.20 -10.82 4.05
N GLU A 22 -0.25 -11.12 2.83
CA GLU A 22 -1.04 -12.32 2.51
C GLU A 22 -0.23 -13.60 2.73
N LEU A 23 1.00 -13.67 2.20
CA LEU A 23 1.90 -14.82 2.33
C LEU A 23 2.29 -15.14 3.77
N LEU A 24 2.24 -14.15 4.66
CA LEU A 24 2.52 -14.30 6.10
C LEU A 24 1.27 -14.69 6.90
N ASP A 25 0.12 -14.92 6.24
CA ASP A 25 -1.18 -15.19 6.86
C ASP A 25 -1.64 -14.12 7.87
N LEU A 26 -1.10 -12.90 7.76
CA LEU A 26 -1.44 -11.78 8.66
C LEU A 26 -2.76 -11.11 8.28
N HIS A 27 -3.21 -11.32 7.04
CA HIS A 27 -4.48 -10.80 6.54
C HIS A 27 -5.70 -11.33 7.30
N GLU A 28 -5.64 -12.53 7.89
CA GLU A 28 -6.71 -13.05 8.76
C GLU A 28 -6.71 -12.36 10.13
N LYS A 29 -5.52 -12.22 10.72
CA LYS A 29 -5.34 -11.60 12.06
C LYS A 29 -5.61 -10.10 12.06
N TYR A 30 -5.29 -9.42 10.96
CA TYR A 30 -5.41 -7.97 10.80
C TYR A 30 -6.33 -7.62 9.62
N HIS A 31 -7.50 -8.26 9.58
CA HIS A 31 -8.46 -8.16 8.48
C HIS A 31 -8.80 -6.72 8.09
N ASP A 32 -9.14 -5.87 9.05
CA ASP A 32 -9.53 -4.48 8.77
C ASP A 32 -8.40 -3.67 8.15
N ALA A 33 -7.16 -3.86 8.62
CA ALA A 33 -5.99 -3.19 8.08
C ALA A 33 -5.66 -3.66 6.66
N TYR A 34 -5.82 -4.95 6.40
CA TYR A 34 -5.65 -5.53 5.07
C TYR A 34 -6.70 -5.02 4.07
N GLU A 35 -7.98 -4.98 4.46
CA GLU A 35 -9.05 -4.44 3.61
C GLU A 35 -8.87 -2.93 3.37
N TRP A 36 -8.45 -2.17 4.38
CA TRP A 36 -8.05 -0.77 4.20
C TRP A 36 -6.92 -0.62 3.18
N ALA A 37 -5.84 -1.41 3.31
CA ALA A 37 -4.72 -1.35 2.39
C ALA A 37 -5.14 -1.65 0.94
N LYS A 38 -6.04 -2.61 0.73
CA LYS A 38 -6.61 -2.91 -0.60
C LYS A 38 -7.49 -1.79 -1.15
N ASN A 39 -8.29 -1.15 -0.31
CA ASN A 39 -9.12 -0.02 -0.75
C ASN A 39 -8.25 1.16 -1.16
N TYR A 40 -7.23 1.49 -0.37
CA TYR A 40 -6.27 2.54 -0.70
C TYR A 40 -5.38 2.18 -1.90
N LEU A 41 -5.08 0.90 -2.14
CA LEU A 41 -4.41 0.48 -3.37
C LEU A 41 -5.28 0.80 -4.60
N LYS A 42 -6.58 0.48 -4.55
CA LYS A 42 -7.53 0.85 -5.63
C LYS A 42 -7.60 2.36 -5.83
N ASP A 43 -7.63 3.13 -4.75
CA ASP A 43 -7.62 4.59 -4.82
C ASP A 43 -6.32 5.11 -5.43
N ALA A 44 -5.18 4.57 -5.03
CA ALA A 44 -3.88 4.95 -5.56
C ALA A 44 -3.78 4.67 -7.07
N GLU A 45 -4.27 3.52 -7.53
CA GLU A 45 -4.38 3.18 -8.96
C GLU A 45 -5.35 4.10 -9.71
N HIS A 46 -6.49 4.43 -9.09
CA HIS A 46 -7.48 5.34 -9.65
C HIS A 46 -6.93 6.75 -9.86
N PHE A 47 -6.26 7.31 -8.84
CA PHE A 47 -5.62 8.62 -8.94
C PHE A 47 -4.48 8.61 -9.97
N PHE A 48 -3.68 7.54 -10.02
CA PHE A 48 -2.62 7.40 -11.00
C PHE A 48 -3.16 7.42 -12.43
N ALA A 49 -4.22 6.66 -12.70
CA ALA A 49 -4.89 6.63 -14.02
C ALA A 49 -5.43 8.00 -14.43
N LYS A 50 -5.88 8.81 -13.47
CA LYS A 50 -6.32 10.20 -13.67
C LYS A 50 -5.18 11.22 -13.77
N LYS A 51 -3.91 10.77 -13.73
CA LYS A 51 -2.70 11.60 -13.68
C LYS A 51 -2.61 12.50 -12.43
N ASP A 52 -3.40 12.20 -11.41
CA ASP A 52 -3.28 12.80 -10.08
C ASP A 52 -2.21 12.04 -9.28
N TYR A 53 -0.95 12.31 -9.59
CA TYR A 53 0.17 11.60 -9.00
C TYR A 53 0.38 11.92 -7.52
N PHE A 54 -0.03 13.10 -7.06
CA PHE A 54 0.13 13.48 -5.65
C PHE A 54 -0.85 12.71 -4.77
N SER A 55 -2.13 12.63 -5.16
CA SER A 55 -3.12 11.83 -4.44
C SER A 55 -2.80 10.34 -4.53
N SER A 56 -2.31 9.86 -5.68
CA SER A 56 -1.85 8.48 -5.86
C SER A 56 -0.71 8.13 -4.90
N PHE A 57 0.31 8.98 -4.84
CA PHE A 57 1.42 8.88 -3.90
C PHE A 57 0.94 8.86 -2.45
N GLY A 58 0.04 9.77 -2.08
CA GLY A 58 -0.50 9.88 -0.73
C GLY A 58 -1.27 8.64 -0.30
N ALA A 59 -2.18 8.16 -1.15
CA ALA A 59 -2.95 6.95 -0.91
C ALA A 59 -2.06 5.71 -0.75
N ALA A 60 -1.05 5.57 -1.63
CA ALA A 60 -0.12 4.44 -1.58
C ALA A 60 0.69 4.42 -0.27
N ASN A 61 1.25 5.57 0.13
CA ASN A 61 2.09 5.65 1.34
C ASN A 61 1.28 5.51 2.63
N TYR A 62 0.04 5.99 2.66
CA TYR A 62 -0.84 5.82 3.82
C TYR A 62 -1.11 4.35 4.11
N ALA A 63 -1.52 3.58 3.08
CA ALA A 63 -1.73 2.14 3.21
C ALA A 63 -0.44 1.37 3.50
N TYR A 64 0.66 1.73 2.85
CA TYR A 64 1.96 1.13 3.12
C TYR A 64 2.33 1.30 4.60
N GLY A 65 2.15 2.49 5.18
CA GLY A 65 2.47 2.75 6.59
C GLY A 65 1.67 1.89 7.58
N ILE A 66 0.39 1.64 7.28
CA ILE A 66 -0.47 0.76 8.09
C ILE A 66 0.09 -0.67 8.10
N ILE A 67 0.33 -1.24 6.91
CA ILE A 67 0.83 -2.61 6.78
C ILE A 67 2.24 -2.74 7.36
N ASP A 68 3.11 -1.77 7.08
CA ASP A 68 4.50 -1.79 7.55
C ASP A 68 4.58 -1.73 9.09
N GLY A 69 3.72 -0.93 9.72
CA GLY A 69 3.61 -0.88 11.17
C GLY A 69 3.25 -2.23 11.79
N ILE A 70 2.37 -2.99 11.14
CA ILE A 70 2.00 -4.33 11.60
C ILE A 70 3.16 -5.32 11.42
N LEU A 71 3.86 -5.28 10.28
CA LEU A 71 5.03 -6.13 10.05
C LEU A 71 6.13 -5.91 11.11
N ILE A 72 6.33 -4.66 11.53
CA ILE A 72 7.25 -4.31 12.63
C ILE A 72 6.78 -4.95 13.95
N ILE A 73 5.49 -4.83 14.30
CA ILE A 73 4.92 -5.42 15.53
C ILE A 73 5.06 -6.95 15.53
N GLU A 74 4.83 -7.59 14.38
CA GLU A 74 4.95 -9.04 14.19
C GLU A 74 6.40 -9.51 14.04
N LYS A 75 7.39 -8.60 14.08
CA LYS A 75 8.83 -8.88 13.92
C LYS A 75 9.14 -9.64 12.63
N LYS A 76 8.43 -9.29 11.56
CA LYS A 76 8.62 -9.84 10.21
C LYS A 76 9.53 -8.95 9.34
N LYS A 77 10.03 -7.87 9.91
CA LYS A 77 10.87 -6.86 9.28
C LYS A 77 12.10 -6.54 10.14
#